data_AF-A0A0E9NR09-F1
#
_entry.id   AF-A0A0E9NR09-F1
#
_cell.length_a   1.000
_cell.length_b   1.000
_cell.length_c   1.000
_cell.angle_alpha   90.00
_cell.angle_beta   90.00
_cell.angle_gamma   90.00
#
_symmetry.space_group_name_H-M   'P 1'
#
loop_
_entity.id
_entity.type
_entity.pdbx_description
1 polymer ?
#
loop_
_entity_poly.entity_id
_entity_poly.type
_entity_poly.pdbx_seq_one_letter_code
_entity_poly.pdbx_strand_id
1 'polypeptide(L)'
;MYSTSQRISAVFGLFTTVVFTLCAFIAATSWLFTPEPITEVSIRNVNVVKGRTAYQRSDKSQEYALLKFDLDYDLTSLFHWNTKQLFIYLVASYDTPQTTNEVVVWDRIIQQKTQAKRRVRGEKNKYNVNDINGSFK
;
A
#
# COMPACT_ATOMS: atom_id res chain seq x y z
N MET A 1 -26.87 -26.92 44.85
CA MET A 1 -25.84 -25.95 45.28
C MET A 1 -25.06 -25.53 44.05
N TYR A 2 -25.08 -24.27 43.65
CA TYR A 2 -24.24 -23.79 42.55
C TYR A 2 -22.85 -23.49 43.12
N SER A 3 -21.84 -24.26 42.71
CA SER A 3 -20.46 -23.96 43.09
C SER A 3 -19.98 -22.71 42.34
N THR A 4 -19.08 -21.94 42.95
CA THR A 4 -18.46 -20.76 42.31
C THR A 4 -17.86 -21.12 40.95
N SER A 5 -17.28 -22.32 40.82
CA SER A 5 -16.74 -22.86 39.57
C SER A 5 -17.80 -23.03 38.47
N GLN A 6 -19.02 -23.47 38.80
CA GLN A 6 -20.11 -23.57 37.82
C GLN A 6 -20.56 -22.20 37.30
N ARG A 7 -20.58 -21.17 38.16
CA ARG A 7 -20.94 -19.80 37.74
C ARG A 7 -19.89 -19.22 36.80
N ILE A 8 -18.60 -19.45 37.07
CA ILE A 8 -17.49 -19.04 36.19
C ILE A 8 -17.59 -19.70 34.83
N SER A 9 -17.84 -21.02 34.80
CA SER A 9 -18.00 -21.77 33.54
C SER A 9 -19.17 -21.25 32.70
N ALA A 10 -20.30 -20.90 33.32
CA ALA A 10 -21.45 -20.33 32.62
C ALA A 10 -21.14 -18.94 32.02
N VAL A 11 -20.47 -18.06 32.77
CA VAL A 11 -20.05 -16.73 32.28
C VAL A 11 -19.03 -16.86 31.15
N PHE A 12 -18.06 -17.77 31.29
CA PHE A 12 -17.06 -18.03 30.26
C PHE A 12 -17.71 -18.59 28.99
N GLY A 13 -18.62 -19.55 29.11
CA GLY A 13 -19.37 -20.09 27.98
C GLY A 13 -20.19 -19.02 27.24
N LEU A 14 -20.86 -18.13 27.98
CA LEU A 14 -21.57 -16.98 27.39
C LEU A 14 -20.61 -16.03 26.66
N PHE A 15 -19.47 -15.70 27.28
CA PHE A 15 -18.46 -14.86 26.64
C PHE A 15 -17.93 -15.48 25.34
N THR A 16 -17.55 -16.76 25.38
CA THR A 16 -17.02 -17.48 24.23
C THR A 16 -18.05 -17.57 23.09
N THR A 17 -19.31 -17.88 23.40
CA THR A 17 -20.38 -17.93 22.39
C THR A 17 -20.64 -16.58 21.73
N VAL A 18 -20.67 -15.49 22.49
CA VAL A 18 -20.81 -14.12 21.93
C VAL A 18 -19.64 -13.80 21.00
N VAL A 19 -18.41 -14.09 21.41
CA VAL A 19 -17.21 -13.85 20.59
C VAL A 19 -17.25 -14.66 19.29
N PHE A 20 -17.53 -15.96 19.36
CA PHE A 20 -17.60 -16.81 18.16
C PHE A 20 -18.73 -16.38 17.21
N THR A 21 -19.88 -15.98 17.75
CA THR A 21 -21.00 -15.48 16.93
C THR A 21 -20.62 -14.20 16.20
N LEU A 22 -19.96 -13.27 16.90
CA LEU A 22 -19.48 -12.02 16.31
C LEU A 22 -18.40 -12.30 15.24
N CYS A 23 -17.44 -13.19 15.52
CA CYS A 23 -16.44 -13.61 14.55
C CYS A 23 -17.06 -14.25 13.30
N ALA A 24 -18.11 -15.07 13.46
CA ALA A 24 -18.83 -15.67 12.34
C ALA A 24 -19.51 -14.60 11.47
N PHE A 25 -20.14 -13.59 12.08
CA PHE A 25 -20.70 -12.46 11.33
C PHE A 25 -19.61 -11.67 10.59
N ILE A 26 -18.47 -11.40 11.22
CA ILE A 26 -17.35 -10.72 10.56
C ILE A 26 -16.86 -11.55 9.36
N ALA A 27 -16.65 -12.85 9.52
CA ALA A 27 -16.23 -13.73 8.44
C ALA A 27 -17.25 -13.76 7.28
N ALA A 28 -18.55 -13.80 7.60
CA ALA A 28 -19.61 -13.74 6.59
C ALA A 28 -19.60 -12.40 5.83
N THR A 29 -19.33 -11.27 6.50
CA THR A 29 -19.24 -9.98 5.81
C THR A 29 -18.07 -9.93 4.83
N SER A 30 -16.95 -10.57 5.11
CA SER A 30 -15.82 -10.64 4.18
C SER A 30 -16.17 -11.31 2.85
N TRP A 31 -17.12 -12.25 2.85
CA TRP A 31 -17.62 -12.85 1.60
C TRP A 31 -18.61 -11.98 0.84
N LEU A 32 -19.37 -11.13 1.54
CA LEU A 32 -20.35 -10.22 0.92
C LEU A 32 -19.69 -9.00 0.27
N PHE A 33 -18.54 -8.57 0.77
CA PHE A 33 -17.80 -7.43 0.26
C PHE A 33 -16.59 -7.89 -0.57
N THR A 34 -16.82 -8.35 -1.80
CA THR A 34 -15.75 -8.60 -2.76
C THR A 34 -15.26 -7.29 -3.36
N PRO A 35 -13.99 -6.89 -3.12
CA PRO A 35 -13.48 -5.63 -3.63
C PRO A 35 -13.12 -5.74 -5.12
N GLU A 36 -13.67 -4.82 -5.92
CA GLU A 36 -13.28 -4.60 -7.31
C GLU A 36 -12.63 -3.21 -7.44
N PRO A 37 -11.33 -3.06 -7.15
CA PRO A 37 -10.64 -1.78 -7.32
C PRO A 37 -10.33 -1.54 -8.80
N ILE A 38 -10.53 -0.30 -9.25
CA ILE A 38 -10.12 0.12 -10.60
C ILE A 38 -8.89 1.00 -10.45
N THR A 39 -7.81 0.62 -11.12
CA THR A 39 -6.54 1.35 -11.08
C THR A 39 -5.94 1.43 -12.48
N GLU A 40 -5.75 2.63 -12.97
CA GLU A 40 -5.07 2.90 -14.22
C GLU A 40 -3.87 3.81 -13.97
N VAL A 41 -2.69 3.30 -14.29
CA VAL A 41 -1.43 4.04 -14.18
C VAL A 41 -0.93 4.31 -15.59
N SER A 42 -0.71 5.58 -15.92
CA SER A 42 -0.07 5.95 -17.18
C SER A 42 1.20 6.75 -16.91
N ILE A 43 2.31 6.29 -17.49
CA ILE A 43 3.60 6.95 -17.34
C ILE A 43 3.65 8.08 -18.38
N ARG A 44 3.85 9.33 -17.93
CA ARG A 44 3.98 10.46 -18.86
C ARG A 44 5.42 10.66 -19.32
N ASN A 45 6.36 10.65 -18.38
CA ASN A 45 7.74 10.97 -18.68
C ASN A 45 8.66 10.32 -17.64
N VAL A 46 9.71 9.69 -18.14
CA VAL A 46 10.81 9.15 -17.35
C VAL A 46 12.05 9.92 -17.77
N ASN A 47 12.64 10.67 -16.84
CA ASN A 47 13.89 11.39 -17.10
C ASN A 47 14.98 10.86 -16.17
N VAL A 48 16.02 10.28 -16.74
CA VAL A 48 17.18 9.80 -15.99
C VAL A 48 18.26 10.88 -16.00
N VAL A 49 18.55 11.42 -14.82
CA VAL A 49 19.55 12.47 -14.63
C VAL A 49 20.76 11.87 -13.94
N LYS A 50 21.94 12.04 -14.55
CA LYS A 50 23.22 11.69 -13.91
C LYS A 50 23.64 12.81 -12.98
N GLY A 51 23.90 12.49 -11.72
CA GLY A 51 24.22 13.46 -10.69
C GLY A 51 25.18 12.96 -9.64
N ARG A 52 25.76 13.91 -8.89
CA ARG A 52 26.59 13.65 -7.71
C ARG A 52 26.02 14.46 -6.56
N THR A 53 25.75 13.83 -5.42
CA THR A 53 25.40 14.59 -4.20
C THR A 53 26.70 15.07 -3.55
N ALA A 54 26.71 16.29 -3.02
CA ALA A 54 27.89 16.87 -2.37
C ALA A 54 28.36 16.07 -1.13
N TYR A 55 27.50 15.21 -0.58
CA TYR A 55 27.75 14.43 0.63
C TYR A 55 28.17 12.98 0.38
N GLN A 56 28.31 12.57 -0.89
CA GLN A 56 28.71 11.20 -1.21
C GLN A 56 30.22 11.02 -1.21
N ARG A 57 30.69 10.06 -0.41
CA ARG A 57 32.12 9.70 -0.26
C ARG A 57 32.69 8.95 -1.46
N SER A 58 31.84 8.46 -2.38
CA SER A 58 32.26 7.75 -3.58
C SER A 58 32.45 8.71 -4.75
N ASP A 59 33.52 8.53 -5.52
CA ASP A 59 33.82 9.35 -6.70
C ASP A 59 32.94 9.01 -7.92
N LYS A 60 32.08 7.99 -7.79
CA LYS A 60 31.21 7.51 -8.87
C LYS A 60 29.97 8.39 -9.01
N SER A 61 29.69 8.85 -10.23
CA SER A 61 28.40 9.48 -10.56
C SER A 61 27.28 8.46 -10.40
N GLN A 62 26.22 8.82 -9.68
CA GLN A 62 25.01 8.01 -9.62
C GLN A 62 24.00 8.49 -10.67
N GLU A 63 23.20 7.57 -11.16
CA GLU A 63 22.02 7.90 -11.94
C GLU A 63 20.84 8.10 -10.98
N TYR A 64 20.04 9.13 -11.22
CA TYR A 64 18.78 9.37 -10.54
C TYR A 64 17.66 9.34 -11.57
N ALA A 65 16.67 8.48 -11.36
CA ALA A 65 15.46 8.54 -12.17
C ALA A 65 14.45 9.53 -11.56
N LEU A 66 14.11 10.55 -12.33
CA LEU A 66 13.00 11.46 -12.07
C LEU A 66 11.80 11.02 -12.90
N LEU A 67 10.76 10.59 -12.21
CA LEU A 67 9.56 10.02 -12.83
C LEU A 67 8.43 11.03 -12.73
N LYS A 68 7.72 11.24 -13.85
CA LYS A 68 6.43 11.93 -13.89
C LYS A 68 5.37 10.97 -14.41
N PHE A 69 4.34 10.77 -13.62
CA PHE A 69 3.27 9.84 -13.93
C PHE A 69 1.90 10.47 -13.71
N ASP A 70 0.93 9.91 -14.41
CA ASP A 70 -0.48 10.12 -14.19
C ASP A 70 -1.06 8.87 -13.54
N LEU A 71 -1.91 9.10 -12.55
CA LEU A 71 -2.54 8.04 -11.79
C LEU A 71 -4.03 8.30 -11.72
N ASP A 72 -4.82 7.36 -12.21
CA ASP A 72 -6.27 7.32 -12.05
C ASP A 72 -6.61 6.11 -11.18
N TYR A 73 -7.25 6.35 -10.03
CA TYR A 73 -7.68 5.24 -9.19
C TYR A 73 -9.10 5.48 -8.65
N ASP A 74 -9.86 4.39 -8.61
CA ASP A 74 -11.12 4.27 -7.90
C ASP A 74 -11.03 3.09 -6.92
N LEU A 75 -10.69 3.41 -5.67
CA LEU A 75 -10.51 2.48 -4.57
C LEU A 75 -11.72 2.51 -3.62
N THR A 76 -12.82 3.12 -4.07
CA THR A 76 -14.05 3.31 -3.28
C THR A 76 -14.65 1.97 -2.81
N SER A 77 -14.46 0.92 -3.61
CA SER A 77 -14.90 -0.46 -3.32
C SER A 77 -14.15 -1.11 -2.15
N LEU A 78 -12.92 -0.68 -1.85
CA LEU A 78 -12.12 -1.20 -0.73
C LEU A 78 -12.58 -0.66 0.64
N PHE A 79 -13.33 0.45 0.66
CA PHE A 79 -13.87 1.01 1.89
C PHE A 79 -15.21 0.35 2.27
N HIS A 80 -15.17 -0.44 3.34
CA HIS A 80 -16.34 -1.00 4.02
C HIS A 80 -16.36 -0.59 5.50
N TRP A 81 -17.33 -1.11 6.26
CA TRP A 81 -17.58 -0.71 7.64
C TRP A 81 -16.38 -0.89 8.59
N ASN A 82 -15.50 -1.87 8.32
CA ASN A 82 -14.29 -2.17 9.10
C ASN A 82 -13.04 -1.43 8.57
N THR A 83 -12.92 -1.20 7.26
CA THR A 83 -11.73 -0.55 6.66
C THR A 83 -11.73 0.95 6.89
N LYS A 84 -10.85 1.41 7.80
CA LYS A 84 -10.72 2.83 8.17
C LYS A 84 -9.66 3.57 7.36
N GLN A 85 -8.66 2.88 6.84
CA GLN A 85 -7.52 3.50 6.17
C GLN A 85 -6.95 2.56 5.11
N LEU A 86 -6.54 3.12 3.98
CA LEU A 86 -5.79 2.42 2.94
C LEU A 86 -4.40 3.03 2.83
N PHE A 87 -3.40 2.16 2.71
CA PHE A 87 -2.02 2.52 2.39
C PHE A 87 -1.77 2.08 0.96
N ILE A 88 -1.55 3.04 0.08
CA ILE A 88 -1.26 2.76 -1.33
C ILE A 88 0.16 3.22 -1.65
N TYR A 89 0.83 2.46 -2.51
CA TYR A 89 2.17 2.77 -2.96
C TYR A 89 2.34 2.36 -4.43
N LEU A 90 3.21 3.08 -5.12
CA LEU A 90 3.58 2.80 -6.50
C LEU A 90 5.02 2.28 -6.48
N VAL A 91 5.21 1.10 -7.05
CA VAL A 91 6.51 0.46 -7.20
C VAL A 91 6.97 0.65 -8.63
N ALA A 92 8.17 1.16 -8.81
CA ALA A 92 8.88 1.09 -10.07
C ALA A 92 9.77 -0.15 -10.03
N SER A 93 9.59 -1.04 -11.00
CA SER A 93 10.47 -2.18 -11.24
C SER A 93 11.39 -1.84 -12.41
N TYR A 94 12.68 -2.09 -12.25
CA TYR A 94 13.67 -1.91 -13.30
C TYR A 94 14.67 -3.06 -13.31
N ASP A 95 15.11 -3.45 -14.49
CA ASP A 95 16.06 -4.53 -14.66
C ASP A 95 17.49 -4.01 -14.68
N THR A 96 18.37 -4.78 -14.05
CA THR A 96 19.82 -4.62 -14.19
C THR A 96 20.38 -5.92 -14.75
N PRO A 97 21.62 -5.94 -15.28
CA PRO A 97 22.22 -7.16 -15.83
C PRO A 97 22.28 -8.34 -14.85
N GLN A 98 22.13 -8.08 -13.54
CA GLN A 98 22.26 -9.06 -12.47
C GLN A 98 20.92 -9.43 -11.82
N THR A 99 19.95 -8.50 -11.77
CA THR A 99 18.67 -8.70 -11.06
C THR A 99 17.61 -7.68 -11.49
N THR A 100 16.35 -8.02 -11.25
CA THR A 100 15.24 -7.06 -11.22
C THR A 100 15.21 -6.36 -9.86
N ASN A 101 15.12 -5.04 -9.86
CA ASN A 101 15.07 -4.22 -8.66
C ASN A 101 13.71 -3.53 -8.56
N GLU A 102 13.13 -3.52 -7.36
CA GLU A 102 11.87 -2.87 -7.06
C GLU A 102 12.07 -1.73 -6.07
N VAL A 103 11.57 -0.54 -6.40
CA VAL A 103 11.68 0.65 -5.55
C VAL A 103 10.32 1.33 -5.44
N VAL A 104 9.93 1.67 -4.22
CA VAL A 104 8.74 2.48 -3.96
C VAL A 104 9.04 3.93 -4.32
N VAL A 105 8.32 4.47 -5.30
CA VAL A 105 8.54 5.83 -5.82
C VAL A 105 7.52 6.84 -5.32
N TRP A 106 6.35 6.36 -4.88
CA TRP A 106 5.27 7.19 -4.37
C TRP A 106 4.42 6.39 -3.38
N ASP A 107 3.93 7.06 -2.35
CA ASP A 107 3.04 6.49 -1.36
C ASP A 107 1.96 7.50 -0.95
N ARG A 108 0.81 6.98 -0.57
CA ARG A 108 -0.25 7.79 0.02
C ARG A 108 -1.11 7.00 0.98
N ILE A 109 -1.56 7.72 2.00
CA ILE A 109 -2.53 7.25 2.96
C ILE A 109 -3.89 7.87 2.62
N ILE A 110 -4.91 7.02 2.46
CA ILE A 110 -6.29 7.44 2.24
C ILE A 110 -7.09 7.06 3.48
N GLN A 111 -7.61 8.06 4.18
CA GLN A 111 -8.37 7.87 5.44
C GLN A 111 -9.88 7.94 5.25
N GLN A 112 -10.35 8.51 4.13
CA GLN A 112 -11.78 8.72 3.88
C GLN A 112 -12.16 8.17 2.51
N LYS A 113 -13.35 7.55 2.44
CA LYS A 113 -13.91 7.02 1.19
C LYS A 113 -14.06 8.09 0.10
N THR A 114 -14.33 9.34 0.48
CA THR A 114 -14.39 10.50 -0.44
C THR A 114 -13.05 10.79 -1.13
N GLN A 115 -11.93 10.39 -0.54
CA GLN A 115 -10.58 10.56 -1.08
C GLN A 115 -10.09 9.32 -1.86
N ALA A 116 -10.90 8.26 -1.88
CA ALA A 116 -10.59 6.98 -2.51
C ALA A 116 -10.71 7.00 -4.04
N LYS A 117 -11.25 8.08 -4.61
CA LYS A 117 -11.34 8.29 -6.05
C LYS A 117 -10.62 9.57 -6.42
N ARG A 118 -9.52 9.46 -7.17
CA ARG A 118 -8.76 10.64 -7.58
C ARG A 118 -8.05 10.42 -8.91
N ARG A 119 -7.98 11.51 -9.67
CA ARG A 119 -7.12 11.66 -10.84
C ARG A 119 -5.95 12.56 -10.48
N VAL A 120 -4.75 12.03 -10.55
CA VAL A 120 -3.51 12.77 -10.35
C VAL A 120 -2.81 12.85 -11.70
N ARG A 121 -2.27 14.03 -12.02
CA ARG A 121 -1.65 14.32 -13.31
C ARG A 121 -0.30 14.99 -13.11
N GLY A 122 0.73 14.47 -13.77
CA GLY A 122 2.09 14.99 -13.70
C GLY A 122 2.71 14.93 -12.31
N GLU A 123 2.30 13.97 -11.48
CA GLU A 123 2.86 13.77 -10.14
C GLU A 123 4.33 13.35 -10.29
N LYS A 124 5.18 13.91 -9.43
CA LYS A 124 6.60 13.55 -9.38
C LYS A 124 6.79 12.41 -8.37
N ASN A 125 7.81 11.59 -8.58
CA ASN A 125 8.24 10.65 -7.55
C ASN A 125 8.59 11.38 -6.25
N LYS A 126 8.13 10.83 -5.13
CA LYS A 126 8.40 11.34 -3.79
C LYS A 126 9.77 10.87 -3.29
N TYR A 127 10.14 9.64 -3.63
CA TYR A 127 11.44 9.07 -3.30
C TYR A 127 12.33 9.01 -4.52
N ASN A 128 13.60 9.37 -4.33
CA ASN A 128 14.61 9.29 -5.37
C ASN A 128 14.92 7.82 -5.67
N VAL A 129 14.92 7.47 -6.95
CA VAL A 129 15.40 6.16 -7.40
C VAL A 129 16.86 6.31 -7.76
N ASN A 130 17.74 5.68 -7.00
CA ASN A 130 19.18 5.65 -7.25
C ASN A 130 19.67 4.21 -7.41
N ASP A 131 20.48 3.98 -8.44
CA ASP A 131 21.19 2.72 -8.60
C ASP A 131 22.66 2.90 -8.21
N ILE A 132 23.16 1.97 -7.39
CA ILE A 132 24.55 1.92 -6.93
C ILE A 132 25.46 1.37 -8.04
N ASN A 133 24.93 0.50 -8.91
CA ASN A 133 25.66 -0.10 -10.02
C ASN A 133 25.74 0.82 -11.25
N GLY A 134 24.99 1.93 -11.24
CA GLY A 134 25.22 3.09 -12.08
C GLY A 134 24.59 3.03 -13.47
N SER A 135 23.60 2.17 -13.71
CA SER A 135 22.85 2.20 -14.97
C SER A 135 21.42 1.67 -14.82
N PHE A 136 20.45 2.56 -14.98
CA PHE A 136 19.09 2.17 -15.34
C PHE A 136 19.10 1.82 -16.83
N LYS A 137 19.11 0.53 -17.19
CA LYS A 137 18.97 0.09 -18.59
C LYS A 137 17.56 -0.41 -18.83
#